data_AF-A0A2E7TJE8-F1
#
_entry.id   AF-A0A2E7TJE8-F1
#
_cell.length_a   1.000
_cell.length_b   1.000
_cell.length_c   1.000
_cell.angle_alpha   90.00
_cell.angle_beta   90.00
_cell.angle_gamma   90.00
#
_symmetry.space_group_name_H-M   'P 1'
#
loop_
_entity.id
_entity.type
_entity.pdbx_description
1 polymer ?
#
loop_
_entity_poly.entity_id
_entity_poly.type
_entity_poly.pdbx_seq_one_letter_code
_entity_poly.pdbx_strand_id
1 'polypeptide(L)'
;MNIDLLFFESSFEKKEDYISNQEIFQEYISTHSFEGNSNELLFMPPSMSSNNNKTLLIGCEDISQNNKELLELGYSIGSKLKDNCELNILNFKGDTDPIILGILLSKYNFDKYQSDDKDLVEISFKDSFEVESLI
;
A
#
# COMPACT_ATOMS: atom_id res chain seq x y z
N MET A 1 -7.03 10.44 -6.14
CA MET A 1 -5.85 10.85 -5.34
C MET A 1 -4.76 9.80 -5.56
N ASN A 2 -3.48 10.18 -5.60
CA ASN A 2 -2.41 9.20 -5.81
C ASN A 2 -1.81 8.82 -4.45
N ILE A 3 -1.70 7.52 -4.19
CA ILE A 3 -1.08 7.00 -2.97
C ILE A 3 0.05 6.05 -3.37
N ASP A 4 1.24 6.32 -2.85
CA ASP A 4 2.34 5.36 -2.95
C ASP A 4 2.28 4.35 -1.81
N LEU A 5 2.40 3.07 -2.16
CA LEU A 5 2.57 1.96 -1.24
C LEU A 5 4.07 1.68 -1.14
N LEU A 6 4.70 2.14 -0.08
CA LEU A 6 6.15 2.01 0.11
C LEU A 6 6.44 0.88 1.09
N PHE A 7 6.99 -0.22 0.56
CA PHE A 7 7.35 -1.39 1.33
C PHE A 7 8.65 -1.14 2.09
N PHE A 8 8.56 -1.24 3.41
CA PHE A 8 9.59 -0.93 4.38
C PHE A 8 10.16 -2.22 4.95
N GLU A 9 11.41 -2.50 4.58
CA GLU A 9 12.25 -3.54 5.16
C GLU A 9 13.36 -2.87 5.98
N SER A 10 13.89 -3.54 7.01
CA SER A 10 14.96 -3.00 7.88
C SER A 10 16.25 -2.59 7.16
N SER A 11 16.52 -3.16 5.98
CA SER A 11 17.64 -2.72 5.13
C SER A 11 17.37 -1.39 4.41
N PHE A 12 16.09 -1.02 4.27
CA PHE A 12 15.52 0.13 3.55
C PHE A 12 16.44 0.68 2.46
N GLU A 13 16.85 -0.21 1.56
CA GLU A 13 17.79 0.11 0.48
C GLU A 13 17.22 1.27 -0.34
N LYS A 14 18.04 2.32 -0.54
CA LYS A 14 17.68 3.51 -1.32
C LYS A 14 16.53 4.33 -0.74
N LYS A 15 16.42 4.41 0.58
CA LYS A 15 15.49 5.33 1.26
C LYS A 15 15.55 6.77 0.74
N GLU A 16 16.72 7.21 0.28
CA GLU A 16 16.97 8.52 -0.32
C GLU A 16 16.11 8.77 -1.56
N ASP A 17 15.76 7.72 -2.31
CA ASP A 17 14.98 7.83 -3.54
C ASP A 17 13.51 8.16 -3.25
N TYR A 18 13.03 7.83 -2.05
CA TYR A 18 11.61 7.95 -1.67
C TYR A 18 11.36 9.01 -0.60
N ILE A 19 12.35 9.32 0.24
CA ILE A 19 12.22 10.21 1.40
C ILE A 19 13.05 11.47 1.21
N SER A 20 12.40 12.63 1.26
CA SER A 20 13.02 13.93 0.98
C SER A 20 13.85 14.48 2.17
N ASN A 21 13.42 14.22 3.40
CA ASN A 21 14.11 14.65 4.62
C ASN A 21 14.26 13.49 5.62
N GLN A 22 15.46 12.94 5.70
CA GLN A 22 15.73 11.76 6.52
C GLN A 22 15.62 12.02 8.03
N GLU A 23 16.02 13.20 8.51
CA GLU A 23 15.99 13.51 9.95
C GLU A 23 14.54 13.56 10.45
N ILE A 24 13.69 14.30 9.73
CA ILE A 24 12.26 14.40 10.05
C ILE A 24 11.59 13.02 9.92
N PHE A 25 11.96 12.25 8.91
CA PHE A 25 11.44 10.89 8.74
C PHE A 25 11.80 9.98 9.92
N GLN A 26 13.05 10.00 10.40
CA GLN A 26 13.46 9.19 11.55
C GLN A 26 12.72 9.59 12.83
N GLU A 27 12.53 10.89 13.07
CA GLU A 27 11.71 11.38 14.19
C GLU A 27 10.25 10.91 14.05
N TYR A 28 9.69 11.00 12.85
CA TYR A 28 8.31 10.58 12.55
C TYR A 28 8.10 9.10 12.82
N ILE A 29 8.97 8.24 12.30
CA ILE A 29 8.93 6.78 12.50
C ILE A 29 9.07 6.42 13.98
N SER A 30 10.03 7.04 14.67
CA SER A 30 10.25 6.82 16.11
C SER A 30 9.04 7.24 16.95
N THR A 31 8.43 8.37 16.62
CA THR A 31 7.24 8.90 17.32
C THR A 31 6.03 7.98 17.17
N HIS A 32 5.90 7.32 16.04
CA HIS A 32 4.80 6.39 15.76
C HIS A 32 5.12 4.94 16.14
N SER A 33 6.30 4.69 16.70
CA SER A 33 6.78 3.33 17.03
C SER A 33 6.63 2.36 15.86
N PHE A 34 6.94 2.85 14.65
CA PHE A 34 6.91 2.03 13.44
C PHE A 34 8.26 1.36 13.27
N GLU A 35 8.29 0.04 13.37
CA GLU A 35 9.52 -0.74 13.34
C GLU A 35 9.72 -1.41 11.99
N GLY A 36 8.64 -1.56 11.20
CA GLY A 36 8.69 -2.27 9.91
C GLY A 36 8.26 -3.73 10.01
N ASN A 37 7.74 -4.14 11.17
CA ASN A 37 7.21 -5.48 11.40
C ASN A 37 6.03 -5.78 10.45
N SER A 38 5.78 -7.07 10.20
CA SER A 38 4.70 -7.53 9.33
C SER A 38 3.35 -6.91 9.70
N ASN A 39 2.64 -6.39 8.69
CA ASN A 39 1.33 -5.75 8.79
C ASN A 39 1.29 -4.40 9.54
N GLU A 40 2.44 -3.82 9.89
CA GLU A 40 2.47 -2.43 10.33
C GLU A 40 2.18 -1.50 9.14
N LEU A 41 1.23 -0.58 9.33
CA LEU A 41 0.78 0.32 8.28
C LEU A 41 0.73 1.76 8.80
N LEU A 42 1.51 2.66 8.23
CA LEU A 42 1.59 4.06 8.68
C LEU A 42 1.50 5.04 7.50
N PHE A 43 0.58 6.01 7.59
CA PHE A 43 0.45 7.04 6.56
C PHE A 43 1.45 8.17 6.80
N MET A 44 2.39 8.33 5.87
CA MET A 44 3.34 9.44 5.86
C MET A 44 2.75 10.67 5.15
N PRO A 45 2.97 11.89 5.67
CA PRO A 45 2.51 13.11 5.02
C PRO A 45 3.27 13.40 3.71
N PRO A 46 2.62 14.02 2.71
CA PRO A 46 3.22 14.28 1.40
C PRO A 46 4.52 15.08 1.44
N SER A 47 4.65 16.01 2.39
CA SER A 47 5.84 16.84 2.55
C SER A 47 7.11 16.06 2.86
N MET A 48 7.00 14.80 3.30
CA MET A 48 8.14 13.91 3.59
C MET A 48 8.48 12.97 2.43
N SER A 49 7.61 12.86 1.42
CA SER A 49 7.86 12.07 0.21
C SER A 49 8.64 12.86 -0.84
N SER A 50 9.54 12.20 -1.56
CA SER A 50 10.28 12.79 -2.68
C SER A 50 9.38 13.24 -3.84
N ASN A 51 8.22 12.62 -4.02
CA ASN A 51 7.28 12.94 -5.10
C ASN A 51 6.05 13.74 -4.64
N ASN A 52 5.99 14.15 -3.36
CA ASN A 52 4.90 14.89 -2.76
C ASN A 52 3.51 14.22 -2.89
N ASN A 53 3.47 12.89 -2.99
CA ASN A 53 2.25 12.09 -2.86
C ASN A 53 2.01 11.68 -1.41
N LYS A 54 0.75 11.32 -1.10
CA LYS A 54 0.45 10.61 0.14
C LYS A 54 1.08 9.23 0.08
N THR A 55 1.78 8.81 1.13
CA THR A 55 2.48 7.51 1.13
C THR A 55 1.98 6.66 2.28
N LEU A 56 1.70 5.39 2.02
CA LEU A 56 1.47 4.38 3.04
C LEU A 56 2.74 3.54 3.18
N LEU A 57 3.37 3.65 4.34
CA LEU A 57 4.48 2.80 4.75
C LEU A 57 3.93 1.44 5.16
N ILE A 58 4.53 0.37 4.66
CA ILE A 58 4.10 -1.00 4.87
C ILE A 58 5.27 -1.80 5.43
N GLY A 59 5.16 -2.23 6.69
CA GLY A 59 6.15 -3.11 7.31
C GLY A 59 6.05 -4.53 6.72
N CYS A 60 7.15 -5.02 6.17
CA CYS A 60 7.22 -6.32 5.51
C CYS A 60 8.42 -7.19 5.93
N GLU A 61 9.07 -6.88 7.05
CA GLU A 61 10.32 -7.52 7.48
C GLU A 61 10.19 -9.04 7.73
N ASP A 62 9.03 -9.52 8.20
CA ASP A 62 8.79 -10.93 8.50
C ASP A 62 7.72 -11.58 7.59
N ILE A 63 7.37 -10.96 6.47
CA ILE A 63 6.34 -11.52 5.58
C ILE A 63 6.98 -12.64 4.78
N SER A 64 6.56 -13.87 5.04
CA SER A 64 6.90 -14.94 4.13
C SER A 64 6.21 -14.62 2.81
N GLN A 65 6.97 -14.58 1.72
CA GLN A 65 6.47 -14.21 0.39
C GLN A 65 5.55 -15.28 -0.21
N ASN A 66 4.77 -15.97 0.62
CA ASN A 66 3.73 -16.89 0.24
C ASN A 66 2.45 -16.11 -0.11
N ASN A 67 1.66 -16.66 -1.02
CA ASN A 67 0.48 -15.96 -1.55
C ASN A 67 -0.56 -15.62 -0.47
N LYS A 68 -0.66 -16.41 0.61
CA LYS A 68 -1.66 -16.20 1.65
C LYS A 68 -1.33 -14.96 2.47
N GLU A 69 -0.10 -14.82 2.93
CA GLU A 69 0.33 -13.66 3.74
C GLU A 69 0.32 -12.37 2.91
N LEU A 70 0.73 -12.45 1.63
CA LEU A 70 0.65 -11.32 0.71
C LEU A 70 -0.81 -10.88 0.44
N LEU A 71 -1.74 -11.83 0.35
CA LEU A 71 -3.17 -11.55 0.23
C LEU A 71 -3.72 -10.87 1.50
N GLU A 72 -3.37 -11.37 2.68
CA GLU A 72 -3.79 -10.79 3.96
C GLU A 72 -3.22 -9.38 4.17
N LEU A 73 -1.97 -9.15 3.74
CA LEU A 73 -1.34 -7.83 3.70
C LEU A 73 -2.11 -6.90 2.77
N GLY A 74 -2.39 -7.35 1.54
CA GLY A 74 -3.20 -6.60 0.58
C GLY A 74 -4.57 -6.20 1.13
N TYR A 75 -5.24 -7.13 1.79
CA TYR A 75 -6.53 -6.84 2.44
C TYR A 75 -6.42 -5.78 3.54
N SER A 76 -5.35 -5.85 4.34
CA SER A 76 -5.07 -4.88 5.40
C SER A 76 -4.76 -3.49 4.85
N ILE A 77 -3.95 -3.40 3.78
CA ILE A 77 -3.67 -2.16 3.04
C ILE A 77 -4.98 -1.57 2.54
N GLY A 78 -5.75 -2.37 1.79
CA GLY A 78 -7.00 -1.93 1.21
C GLY A 78 -7.98 -1.43 2.27
N SER A 79 -8.11 -2.13 3.40
CA SER A 79 -8.98 -1.71 4.52
C SER A 79 -8.64 -0.32 5.10
N LYS A 80 -7.40 0.15 4.99
CA LYS A 80 -7.00 1.51 5.40
C LYS A 80 -7.38 2.61 4.40
N LEU A 81 -7.65 2.26 3.14
CA LEU A 81 -8.02 3.21 2.10
C LEU A 81 -9.50 3.58 2.23
N LYS A 82 -9.84 4.86 2.32
CA LYS A 82 -11.23 5.31 2.52
C LYS A 82 -11.80 6.09 1.35
N ASP A 83 -10.94 6.55 0.45
CA ASP A 83 -11.28 7.45 -0.64
C ASP A 83 -10.79 6.86 -1.96
N ASN A 84 -11.37 7.31 -3.08
CA ASN A 84 -10.96 6.88 -4.40
C ASN A 84 -9.48 7.23 -4.65
N CYS A 85 -8.67 6.22 -4.97
CA CYS A 85 -7.25 6.42 -5.17
C CYS A 85 -6.64 5.53 -6.24
N GLU A 86 -5.60 6.09 -6.88
CA GLU A 86 -4.67 5.35 -7.72
C GLU A 86 -3.46 4.97 -6.88
N LEU A 87 -3.14 3.68 -6.85
CA LEU A 87 -2.07 3.11 -6.06
C LEU A 87 -0.83 2.88 -6.92
N ASN A 88 0.32 3.21 -6.36
CA ASN A 88 1.63 2.96 -6.96
C ASN A 88 2.46 2.11 -6.00
N ILE A 89 2.85 0.91 -6.43
CA ILE A 89 3.60 -0.03 -5.58
C ILE A 89 5.10 0.26 -5.73
N LEU A 90 5.74 0.62 -4.62
CA LEU A 90 7.15 1.01 -4.58
C LEU A 90 7.95 0.08 -3.68
N ASN A 91 9.18 -0.21 -4.11
CA ASN A 91 10.19 -0.91 -3.31
C ASN A 91 9.78 -2.32 -2.82
N PHE A 92 8.86 -2.99 -3.51
CA PHE A 92 8.52 -4.39 -3.23
C PHE A 92 9.28 -5.34 -4.14
N LYS A 93 9.96 -6.34 -3.56
CA LYS A 93 10.69 -7.38 -4.31
C LYS A 93 9.88 -8.69 -4.23
N GLY A 94 8.96 -8.91 -5.14
CA GLY A 94 8.14 -10.13 -5.18
C GLY A 94 6.96 -10.03 -6.14
N ASP A 95 6.10 -11.05 -6.12
CA ASP A 95 4.84 -11.06 -6.86
C ASP A 95 3.81 -10.15 -6.17
N THR A 96 3.36 -9.12 -6.88
CA THR A 96 2.38 -8.15 -6.39
C THR A 96 0.93 -8.62 -6.56
N ASP A 97 0.67 -9.62 -7.39
CA ASP A 97 -0.69 -10.04 -7.73
C ASP A 97 -1.52 -10.44 -6.49
N PRO A 98 -0.99 -11.21 -5.51
CA PRO A 98 -1.74 -11.51 -4.29
C PRO A 98 -2.08 -10.25 -3.47
N ILE A 99 -1.19 -9.26 -3.44
CA ILE A 99 -1.40 -7.99 -2.72
C ILE A 99 -2.53 -7.21 -3.40
N ILE A 100 -2.47 -7.07 -4.73
CA ILE A 100 -3.49 -6.38 -5.53
C ILE A 100 -4.85 -7.04 -5.32
N LEU A 101 -4.91 -8.38 -5.41
CA LEU A 101 -6.14 -9.13 -5.17
C LEU A 101 -6.68 -8.89 -3.76
N GLY A 102 -5.82 -8.92 -2.73
CA GLY A 102 -6.21 -8.62 -1.35
C GLY A 102 -6.82 -7.23 -1.20
N ILE A 103 -6.21 -6.22 -1.83
CA ILE A 103 -6.72 -4.84 -1.83
C ILE A 103 -8.11 -4.77 -2.45
N LEU A 104 -8.31 -5.38 -3.63
CA LEU A 104 -9.61 -5.40 -4.31
C LEU A 104 -10.69 -6.10 -3.47
N LEU A 105 -10.36 -7.23 -2.84
CA LEU A 105 -11.27 -7.96 -1.97
C LEU A 105 -11.69 -7.15 -0.73
N SER A 106 -10.83 -6.27 -0.22
CA SER A 106 -11.19 -5.38 0.90
C SER A 106 -12.24 -4.33 0.54
N LYS A 107 -12.42 -4.04 -0.75
CA LYS A 107 -13.40 -3.08 -1.27
C LYS A 107 -14.68 -3.74 -1.75
N TYR A 108 -14.64 -5.05 -1.96
CA TYR A 108 -15.80 -5.80 -2.38
C TYR A 108 -16.87 -5.80 -1.28
N ASN A 109 -18.08 -5.37 -1.64
CA ASN A 109 -19.26 -5.51 -0.83
C ASN A 109 -20.39 -6.08 -1.70
N PHE A 110 -21.19 -6.99 -1.16
CA PHE A 110 -22.35 -7.54 -1.85
C PHE A 110 -23.62 -6.87 -1.32
N ASP A 111 -23.94 -5.70 -1.89
CA ASP A 111 -25.05 -4.82 -1.49
C ASP A 111 -26.19 -4.79 -2.51
N LYS A 112 -26.21 -5.73 -3.47
CA LYS A 112 -27.24 -5.84 -4.52
C LYS A 112 -28.70 -5.74 -4.03
N TYR A 113 -28.97 -6.09 -2.77
CA TYR A 113 -30.30 -6.09 -2.18
C TYR A 113 -30.51 -4.99 -1.13
N GLN A 114 -29.55 -4.09 -0.94
CA GLN A 114 -29.66 -2.92 -0.06
C GLN A 114 -30.28 -1.77 -0.86
N SER A 115 -31.18 -1.02 -0.22
CA SER A 115 -31.86 0.13 -0.84
C SER A 115 -31.05 1.42 -0.73
N ASP A 116 -30.02 1.43 0.11
CA ASP A 116 -29.12 2.55 0.31
C ASP A 116 -27.95 2.44 -0.66
N ASP A 117 -27.78 3.44 -1.52
CA ASP A 117 -26.58 3.60 -2.34
C ASP A 117 -25.41 3.95 -1.41
N LYS A 118 -24.43 3.04 -1.30
CA LYS A 118 -23.16 3.33 -0.63
C LYS A 118 -22.17 3.89 -1.64
N ASP A 119 -21.47 4.95 -1.25
CA ASP A 119 -20.33 5.44 -2.03
C ASP A 119 -19.30 4.32 -2.18
N LEU A 120 -19.10 3.86 -3.42
CA LEU A 120 -18.11 2.85 -3.76
C LEU A 120 -16.73 3.50 -3.79
N VAL A 121 -15.80 2.92 -3.03
CA VAL A 121 -14.39 3.32 -3.05
C VAL A 121 -13.71 2.65 -4.24
N GLU A 122 -13.45 3.42 -5.28
CA GLU A 122 -12.75 2.96 -6.48
C GLU A 122 -11.23 3.01 -6.28
N ILE A 123 -10.57 1.86 -6.51
CA ILE A 123 -9.13 1.71 -6.41
C ILE A 123 -8.60 1.34 -7.79
N SER A 124 -7.68 2.14 -8.33
CA SER A 124 -6.89 1.81 -9.52
C SER A 124 -5.42 1.61 -9.16
N PHE A 125 -4.64 1.03 -10.08
CA PHE A 125 -3.21 0.84 -9.90
C PHE A 125 -2.48 1.38 -11.12
N LYS A 126 -1.39 2.10 -10.87
CA LYS A 126 -0.66 2.84 -11.90
C LYS A 126 0.00 1.92 -12.96
N ASP A 127 0.42 0.72 -12.55
CA ASP A 127 1.16 -0.24 -13.41
C ASP A 127 0.47 -1.61 -13.58
N SER A 128 -0.81 -1.78 -13.23
CA SER A 128 -1.45 -3.10 -13.37
C SER A 128 -2.10 -3.33 -14.74
N PHE A 129 -1.62 -4.37 -15.43
CA PHE A 129 -2.18 -5.13 -16.55
C PHE A 129 -1.92 -4.62 -17.99
N GLU A 130 -0.77 -4.97 -18.56
CA GLU A 130 -0.81 -5.55 -19.92
C GLU A 130 -1.37 -6.96 -19.77
N VAL A 131 -2.69 -7.12 -19.89
CA VAL A 131 -3.23 -8.44 -20.20
C VAL A 131 -2.77 -8.74 -21.62
N GLU A 132 -1.71 -9.53 -21.80
CA GLU A 132 -1.47 -10.15 -23.09
C GLU A 132 -2.73 -10.96 -23.40
N SER A 133 -3.55 -10.44 -24.30
CA SER A 133 -4.67 -11.18 -24.87
C SER A 133 -4.05 -12.37 -25.60
N LEU A 134 -4.02 -13.53 -24.94
CA LEU A 134 -3.75 -14.80 -25.57
C LEU A 134 -4.92 -15.08 -26.52
N ILE A 135 -4.78 -14.62 -27.76
CA ILE A 135 -5.57 -15.03 -28.92
C ILE A 135 -5.06 -16.40 -29.38
#